data_AF-A0A0S7XX01-F1
#
_entry.id   AF-A0A0S7XX01-F1
#
_cell.length_a   1.000
_cell.length_b   1.000
_cell.length_c   1.000
_cell.angle_alpha   90.00
_cell.angle_beta   90.00
_cell.angle_gamma   90.00
#
_symmetry.space_group_name_H-M   'P 1'
#
loop_
_entity.id
_entity.type
_entity.pdbx_description
1 polymer ?
#
loop_
_entity_poly.entity_id
_entity_poly.type
_entity_poly.pdbx_seq_one_letter_code
_entity_poly.pdbx_strand_id
1 'polypeptide(L)'
;MRFERLSAISSIWHELFSQAANAMPFSSYEWYNALARNLLKTDPPVLTFLDDRKLIGVIPARIINHRLELIGDERVTDINGMIYLSEYKEGIIEYLVEYIVENDMEINLYPLERDSPLAIGLGERLPGLTVQKKDSCPLLELPLTWEDYLAGLTAKSRHELRRKMKKINGVFLKDVQPSDIEKLFELMTLSDREKNDFLQEDVIAFFREISEIFYKRGWLRMRAAVVSGR
;
A
#
# COMPACT_ATOMS: atom_id res chain seq x y z
N MET A 1 4.64 21.73 -9.99
CA MET A 1 5.01 20.29 -10.01
C MET A 1 6.49 20.13 -10.32
N ARG A 2 7.21 19.20 -9.68
CA ARG A 2 8.63 18.88 -9.97
C ARG A 2 8.93 17.40 -9.77
N PHE A 3 9.89 16.88 -10.53
CA PHE A 3 10.48 15.58 -10.25
C PHE A 3 11.65 15.74 -9.29
N GLU A 4 11.54 15.13 -8.11
CA GLU A 4 12.59 15.13 -7.10
C GLU A 4 13.06 13.71 -6.83
N ARG A 5 14.33 13.51 -6.51
CA ARG A 5 14.82 12.20 -6.08
C ARG A 5 14.14 11.81 -4.79
N LEU A 6 13.68 10.56 -4.69
CA LEU A 6 13.06 10.03 -3.48
C LEU A 6 13.92 10.32 -2.24
N SER A 7 15.22 10.02 -2.31
CA SER A 7 16.16 10.25 -1.22
C SER A 7 16.27 11.71 -0.76
N ALA A 8 16.00 12.68 -1.65
CA ALA A 8 16.12 14.10 -1.37
C ALA A 8 14.94 14.68 -0.58
N ILE A 9 13.81 13.99 -0.54
CA ILE A 9 12.55 14.54 0.00
C ILE A 9 12.08 13.86 1.29
N SER A 10 12.90 13.03 1.93
CA SER A 10 12.50 12.27 3.13
C SER A 10 11.88 13.15 4.21
N SER A 11 12.58 14.21 4.63
CA SER A 11 12.15 15.10 5.70
C SER A 11 10.82 15.80 5.39
N ILE A 12 10.67 16.34 4.18
CA ILE A 12 9.45 17.07 3.78
C ILE A 12 8.29 16.11 3.49
N TRP A 13 8.55 14.87 3.07
CA TRP A 13 7.51 13.84 2.95
C TRP A 13 7.00 13.43 4.33
N HIS A 14 7.86 13.27 5.34
CA HIS A 14 7.40 13.01 6.71
C HIS A 14 6.52 14.14 7.26
N GLU A 15 6.85 15.39 6.96
CA GLU A 15 6.02 16.53 7.33
C GLU A 15 4.64 16.46 6.65
N LEU A 16 4.60 16.23 5.32
CA LEU A 16 3.35 16.03 4.58
C LEU A 16 2.53 14.86 5.16
N PHE A 17 3.19 13.73 5.46
CA PHE A 17 2.56 12.53 5.99
C PHE A 17 1.87 12.80 7.34
N SER A 18 2.43 13.65 8.18
CA SER A 18 1.84 13.99 9.48
C SER A 18 0.57 14.85 9.37
N GLN A 19 0.37 15.54 8.25
CA GLN A 19 -0.73 16.49 8.01
C GLN A 19 -1.80 15.94 7.06
N ALA A 20 -1.44 15.02 6.17
CA ALA A 20 -2.32 14.49 5.14
C ALA A 20 -3.41 13.59 5.76
N ALA A 21 -4.68 13.96 5.54
CA ALA A 21 -5.83 13.18 6.02
C ALA A 21 -5.92 11.77 5.38
N ASN A 22 -5.29 11.58 4.22
CA ASN A 22 -5.25 10.31 3.51
C ASN A 22 -3.93 9.54 3.73
N ALA A 23 -3.12 9.93 4.71
CA ALA A 23 -1.89 9.24 5.03
C ALA A 23 -2.17 7.81 5.50
N MET A 24 -1.51 6.84 4.88
CA MET A 24 -1.56 5.43 5.25
C MET A 24 -0.18 4.80 5.11
N PRO A 25 0.11 3.66 5.77
CA PRO A 25 1.46 3.07 5.73
C PRO A 25 2.02 2.90 4.31
N PHE A 26 1.20 2.53 3.33
CA PHE A 26 1.60 2.32 1.94
C PHE A 26 1.81 3.62 1.12
N SER A 27 1.44 4.77 1.67
CA SER A 27 1.71 6.10 1.09
C SER A 27 2.92 6.80 1.75
N SER A 28 3.61 6.11 2.66
CA SER A 28 4.70 6.69 3.44
C SER A 28 6.04 6.66 2.72
N TYR A 29 6.95 7.54 3.11
CA TYR A 29 8.33 7.54 2.62
C TYR A 29 9.02 6.18 2.84
N GLU A 30 8.77 5.55 4.00
CA GLU A 30 9.36 4.26 4.38
C GLU A 30 9.04 3.17 3.37
N TRP A 31 7.79 3.10 2.91
CA TRP A 31 7.34 2.12 1.93
C TRP A 31 8.12 2.26 0.62
N TYR A 32 8.13 3.48 0.05
CA TYR A 32 8.81 3.73 -1.22
C TYR A 32 10.33 3.63 -1.08
N ASN A 33 10.92 4.02 0.05
CA ASN A 33 12.35 3.90 0.29
C ASN A 33 12.79 2.42 0.41
N ALA A 34 12.04 1.59 1.13
CA ALA A 34 12.32 0.15 1.19
C ALA A 34 12.15 -0.51 -0.19
N LEU A 35 11.12 -0.12 -0.94
CA LEU A 35 10.87 -0.61 -2.29
C LEU A 35 11.99 -0.20 -3.26
N ALA A 36 12.43 1.05 -3.19
CA ALA A 36 13.53 1.61 -3.98
C ALA A 36 14.86 0.88 -3.71
N ARG A 37 15.17 0.59 -2.44
CA ARG A 37 16.41 -0.08 -2.04
C ARG A 37 16.46 -1.56 -2.43
N ASN A 38 15.39 -2.30 -2.18
CA ASN A 38 15.42 -3.76 -2.27
C ASN A 38 14.96 -4.27 -3.64
N LEU A 39 13.87 -3.72 -4.16
CA LEU A 39 13.20 -4.23 -5.37
C LEU A 39 13.64 -3.45 -6.61
N LEU A 40 13.55 -2.12 -6.59
CA LEU A 40 13.93 -1.31 -7.74
C LEU A 40 15.44 -1.17 -7.90
N LYS A 41 16.17 -1.18 -6.79
CA LYS A 41 17.63 -0.95 -6.72
C LYS A 41 18.05 0.37 -7.38
N THR A 42 17.23 1.40 -7.22
CA THR A 42 17.48 2.76 -7.73
C THR A 42 16.99 3.81 -6.74
N ASP A 43 17.37 5.08 -6.95
CA ASP A 43 16.73 6.23 -6.30
C ASP A 43 15.78 6.91 -7.29
N PRO A 44 14.52 6.43 -7.41
CA PRO A 44 13.63 6.89 -8.46
C PRO A 44 13.23 8.36 -8.23
N PRO A 45 13.07 9.14 -9.31
CA PRO A 45 12.39 10.42 -9.18
C PRO A 45 10.91 10.19 -8.84
N VAL A 46 10.35 11.01 -7.98
CA VAL A 46 8.93 11.05 -7.64
C VAL A 46 8.35 12.42 -7.99
N LEU A 47 7.05 12.46 -8.25
CA LEU A 47 6.36 13.70 -8.60
C LEU A 47 5.94 14.44 -7.34
N THR A 48 6.41 15.68 -7.21
CA THR A 48 6.15 16.54 -6.06
C THR A 48 5.35 17.78 -6.46
N PHE A 49 4.47 18.20 -5.56
CA PHE A 49 3.66 19.40 -5.68
C PHE A 49 3.99 20.31 -4.52
N LEU A 50 4.34 21.55 -4.84
CA LEU A 50 4.85 22.54 -3.91
C LEU A 50 3.97 23.78 -3.98
N ASP A 51 3.59 24.31 -2.83
CA ASP A 51 3.06 25.66 -2.68
C ASP A 51 4.16 26.50 -2.00
N ASP A 52 4.75 27.43 -2.75
CA ASP A 52 6.05 28.05 -2.47
C ASP A 52 7.18 27.03 -2.16
N ARG A 53 7.41 26.77 -0.87
CA ARG A 53 8.42 25.83 -0.36
C ARG A 53 7.81 24.65 0.40
N LYS A 54 6.50 24.66 0.62
CA LYS A 54 5.79 23.61 1.36
C LYS A 54 5.43 22.48 0.41
N LEU A 55 5.78 21.25 0.77
CA LEU A 55 5.32 20.06 0.04
C LEU A 55 3.84 19.82 0.34
N ILE A 56 2.99 19.99 -0.67
CA ILE A 56 1.53 19.87 -0.55
C ILE A 56 1.00 18.54 -1.11
N GLY A 57 1.80 17.83 -1.91
CA GLY A 57 1.44 16.53 -2.42
C GLY A 57 2.60 15.78 -3.07
N VAL A 58 2.49 14.46 -3.06
CA VAL A 58 3.41 13.54 -3.73
C VAL A 58 2.58 12.50 -4.49
N ILE A 59 2.96 12.29 -5.74
CA ILE A 59 2.57 11.12 -6.53
C ILE A 59 3.85 10.33 -6.77
N PRO A 60 4.01 9.13 -6.21
CA PRO A 60 5.15 8.24 -6.45
C PRO A 60 5.07 7.72 -7.88
N ALA A 61 5.39 8.57 -8.84
CA ALA A 61 5.31 8.31 -10.27
C ALA A 61 6.57 8.79 -10.97
N ARG A 62 6.87 8.14 -12.10
CA ARG A 62 8.00 8.44 -12.97
C ARG A 62 7.55 8.52 -14.42
N ILE A 63 8.36 9.15 -15.25
CA ILE A 63 8.16 9.17 -16.70
C ILE A 63 9.18 8.25 -17.35
N ILE A 64 8.69 7.27 -18.11
CA ILE A 64 9.52 6.39 -18.94
C ILE A 64 8.95 6.41 -20.35
N ASN A 65 9.76 6.77 -21.35
CA ASN A 65 9.36 6.80 -22.77
C ASN A 65 8.01 7.52 -22.99
N HIS A 66 7.88 8.76 -22.50
CA HIS A 66 6.64 9.57 -22.56
C HIS A 66 5.42 8.99 -21.82
N ARG A 67 5.59 7.95 -21.01
CA ARG A 67 4.53 7.36 -20.19
C ARG A 67 4.69 7.69 -18.71
N LEU A 68 3.63 8.23 -18.10
CA LEU A 68 3.53 8.41 -16.66
C LEU A 68 3.12 7.08 -16.01
N GLU A 69 3.98 6.57 -15.13
CA GLU A 69 3.75 5.31 -14.43
C GLU A 69 3.91 5.48 -12.92
N LEU A 70 3.04 4.82 -12.14
CA LEU A 70 3.24 4.72 -10.70
C LEU A 70 4.47 3.83 -10.39
N ILE A 71 5.17 4.20 -9.34
CA ILE A 71 6.30 3.46 -8.80
C ILE A 71 5.73 2.35 -7.91
N GLY A 72 6.10 1.11 -8.19
CA GLY A 72 5.72 -0.05 -7.42
C GLY A 72 6.39 -1.31 -7.94
N ASP A 73 6.08 -2.42 -7.29
CA ASP A 73 6.43 -3.77 -7.73
C ASP A 73 5.17 -4.63 -7.57
N GLU A 74 4.72 -5.27 -8.65
CA GLU A 74 3.46 -6.03 -8.68
C GLU A 74 3.42 -7.19 -7.68
N ARG A 75 4.58 -7.61 -7.15
CA ARG A 75 4.66 -8.66 -6.12
C ARG A 75 4.21 -8.14 -4.76
N VAL A 76 4.40 -6.85 -4.45
CA VAL A 76 4.20 -6.33 -3.09
C VAL A 76 3.34 -5.07 -3.00
N THR A 77 3.05 -4.44 -4.13
CA THR A 77 2.30 -3.17 -4.18
C THR A 77 0.88 -3.43 -4.66
N ASP A 78 -0.08 -3.38 -3.74
CA ASP A 78 -1.51 -3.48 -4.05
C ASP A 78 -2.23 -2.13 -3.97
N ILE A 79 -1.75 -1.23 -3.10
CA ILE A 79 -2.30 0.10 -2.88
C ILE A 79 -1.24 1.12 -3.25
N ASN A 80 -1.63 2.07 -4.11
CA ASN A 80 -0.78 3.15 -4.59
C ASN A 80 -1.66 4.36 -4.92
N GLY A 81 -1.06 5.51 -5.22
CA GLY A 81 -1.78 6.72 -5.57
C GLY A 81 -1.04 7.96 -5.12
N MET A 82 -1.76 8.90 -4.49
CA MET A 82 -1.19 10.17 -4.07
C MET A 82 -1.40 10.44 -2.59
N ILE A 83 -0.41 11.07 -1.95
CA ILE A 83 -0.56 11.65 -0.61
C ILE A 83 -0.55 13.17 -0.76
N TYR A 84 -1.49 13.86 -0.09
CA TYR A 84 -1.72 15.28 -0.32
C TYR A 84 -2.40 15.96 0.87
N LEU A 85 -2.25 17.28 0.94
CA LEU A 85 -3.07 18.13 1.80
C LEU A 85 -4.43 18.39 1.13
N SER A 86 -5.51 18.16 1.87
CA SER A 86 -6.86 18.00 1.32
C SER A 86 -7.35 19.20 0.52
N GLU A 87 -6.98 20.41 0.96
CA GLU A 87 -7.31 21.68 0.33
C GLU A 87 -6.63 21.88 -1.03
N TYR A 88 -5.56 21.15 -1.32
CA TYR A 88 -4.82 21.22 -2.60
C TYR A 88 -5.17 20.09 -3.58
N LYS A 89 -6.04 19.15 -3.18
CA LYS A 89 -6.40 17.96 -3.97
C LYS A 89 -6.77 18.31 -5.42
N GLU A 90 -7.67 19.27 -5.58
CA GLU A 90 -8.23 19.63 -6.89
C GLU A 90 -7.16 20.27 -7.78
N GLY A 91 -6.39 21.22 -7.25
CA GLY A 91 -5.31 21.88 -7.99
C GLY A 91 -4.18 20.92 -8.40
N ILE A 92 -3.89 19.90 -7.58
CA ILE A 92 -2.92 18.84 -7.95
C ILE A 92 -3.42 18.05 -9.16
N ILE A 93 -4.71 17.67 -9.16
CA ILE A 93 -5.33 16.92 -10.26
C ILE A 93 -5.38 17.77 -11.53
N GLU A 94 -5.83 19.03 -11.44
CA GLU A 94 -5.90 19.97 -12.55
C GLU A 94 -4.53 20.16 -13.20
N TYR A 95 -3.51 20.47 -12.39
CA TYR A 95 -2.15 20.64 -12.89
C TYR A 95 -1.62 19.36 -13.56
N LEU A 96 -1.90 18.19 -12.97
CA LEU A 96 -1.45 16.91 -13.55
C LEU A 96 -2.10 16.66 -14.92
N VAL A 97 -3.40 16.96 -15.06
CA VAL A 97 -4.14 16.86 -16.33
C VAL A 97 -3.54 17.79 -17.37
N GLU A 98 -3.32 19.07 -17.04
CA GLU A 98 -2.71 20.04 -17.94
C GLU A 98 -1.35 19.54 -18.42
N TYR A 99 -0.49 19.10 -17.50
CA TYR A 99 0.83 18.58 -17.84
C TYR A 99 0.77 17.37 -18.78
N ILE A 100 -0.13 16.42 -18.52
CA ILE A 100 -0.33 15.24 -19.37
C ILE A 100 -0.74 15.65 -20.79
N VAL A 101 -1.70 16.58 -20.92
CA VAL A 101 -2.22 17.03 -22.21
C VAL A 101 -1.18 17.83 -23.00
N GLU A 102 -0.52 18.78 -22.34
CA GLU A 102 0.50 19.63 -22.98
C GLU A 102 1.70 18.83 -23.50
N ASN A 103 2.02 17.71 -22.86
CA ASN A 103 3.17 16.88 -23.19
C ASN A 103 2.80 15.59 -23.94
N ASP A 104 1.53 15.44 -24.36
CA ASP A 104 1.00 14.27 -25.08
C ASP A 104 1.41 12.94 -24.42
N MET A 105 1.17 12.84 -23.11
CA MET A 105 1.67 11.72 -22.31
C MET A 105 0.78 10.48 -22.38
N GLU A 106 1.41 9.31 -22.49
CA GLU A 106 0.75 8.06 -22.15
C GLU A 106 0.59 7.92 -20.63
N ILE A 107 -0.44 7.21 -20.18
CA ILE A 107 -0.73 7.02 -18.76
C ILE A 107 -0.89 5.53 -18.46
N ASN A 108 -0.14 5.05 -17.47
CA ASN A 108 -0.33 3.72 -16.90
C ASN A 108 -0.24 3.81 -15.37
N LEU A 109 -1.37 4.13 -14.74
CA LEU A 109 -1.47 4.18 -13.28
C LEU A 109 -1.99 2.85 -12.76
N TYR A 110 -1.06 1.96 -12.43
CA TYR A 110 -1.36 0.66 -11.84
C TYR A 110 -0.34 0.33 -10.73
N PRO A 111 -0.79 -0.26 -9.59
CA PRO A 111 -2.18 -0.41 -9.16
C PRO A 111 -2.78 0.93 -8.73
N LEU A 112 -4.10 1.09 -8.83
CA LEU A 112 -4.78 2.28 -8.35
C LEU A 112 -6.20 1.91 -7.91
N GLU A 113 -6.62 2.38 -6.74
CA GLU A 113 -8.00 2.18 -6.29
C GLU A 113 -8.97 2.95 -7.20
N ARG A 114 -10.08 2.30 -7.58
CA ARG A 114 -11.06 2.85 -8.53
C ARG A 114 -11.61 4.20 -8.08
N ASP A 115 -11.88 4.32 -6.78
CA ASP A 115 -12.52 5.51 -6.22
C ASP A 115 -11.46 6.48 -5.65
N SER A 116 -10.18 6.27 -5.98
CA SER A 116 -9.11 7.19 -5.60
C SER A 116 -9.26 8.54 -6.32
N PRO A 117 -8.78 9.64 -5.72
CA PRO A 117 -8.81 10.95 -6.35
C PRO A 117 -8.14 11.02 -7.73
N LEU A 118 -7.04 10.26 -7.92
CA LEU A 118 -6.37 10.21 -9.23
C LEU A 118 -7.25 9.51 -10.28
N ALA A 119 -7.85 8.38 -9.94
CA ALA A 119 -8.68 7.62 -10.88
C ALA A 119 -9.91 8.43 -11.32
N ILE A 120 -10.62 9.02 -10.36
CA ILE A 120 -11.79 9.86 -10.65
C ILE A 120 -11.37 11.13 -11.38
N GLY A 121 -10.41 11.86 -10.82
CA GLY A 121 -10.01 13.19 -11.31
C GLY A 121 -9.48 13.15 -12.74
N LEU A 122 -8.64 12.17 -13.06
CA LEU A 122 -8.13 11.98 -14.41
C LEU A 122 -9.21 11.43 -15.34
N GLY A 123 -10.01 10.45 -14.90
CA GLY A 123 -11.06 9.85 -15.72
C GLY A 123 -12.14 10.84 -16.17
N GLU A 124 -12.45 11.85 -15.35
CA GLU A 124 -13.39 12.92 -15.70
C GLU A 124 -12.84 13.92 -16.72
N ARG A 125 -11.52 14.13 -16.74
CA ARG A 125 -10.86 15.23 -17.49
C ARG A 125 -10.12 14.75 -18.73
N LEU A 126 -9.81 13.46 -18.83
CA LEU A 126 -9.09 12.85 -19.93
C LEU A 126 -9.98 11.81 -20.64
N PRO A 127 -10.68 12.19 -21.73
CA PRO A 127 -11.69 11.33 -22.37
C PRO A 127 -11.12 10.05 -23.00
N GLY A 128 -9.80 9.92 -23.14
CA GLY A 128 -9.11 8.73 -23.66
C GLY A 128 -8.72 7.69 -22.59
N LEU A 129 -8.92 7.98 -21.31
CA LEU A 129 -8.54 7.04 -20.24
C LEU A 129 -9.51 5.86 -20.17
N THR A 130 -8.94 4.65 -20.08
CA THR A 130 -9.71 3.42 -19.85
C THR A 130 -9.39 2.87 -18.47
N VAL A 131 -10.42 2.54 -17.70
CA VAL A 131 -10.28 1.93 -16.37
C VAL A 131 -10.57 0.44 -16.48
N GLN A 132 -9.58 -0.38 -16.19
CA GLN A 132 -9.69 -1.84 -16.20
C GLN A 132 -9.57 -2.40 -14.78
N LYS A 133 -10.48 -3.30 -14.40
CA LYS A 133 -10.40 -3.99 -13.11
C LYS A 133 -9.43 -5.17 -13.23
N LYS A 134 -8.34 -5.16 -12.45
CA LYS A 134 -7.37 -6.27 -12.38
C LYS A 134 -7.63 -7.20 -11.19
N ASP A 135 -7.86 -6.65 -9.99
CA ASP A 135 -8.09 -7.44 -8.78
C ASP A 135 -9.25 -6.87 -7.92
N SER A 136 -9.56 -7.55 -6.81
CA SER A 136 -10.49 -7.11 -5.78
C SER A 136 -9.82 -7.09 -4.41
N CYS A 137 -9.98 -6.00 -3.67
CA CYS A 137 -9.62 -5.90 -2.26
C CYS A 137 -10.90 -6.04 -1.42
N PRO A 138 -11.16 -7.18 -0.75
CA PRO A 138 -12.35 -7.36 0.07
C PRO A 138 -12.30 -6.43 1.29
N LEU A 139 -13.28 -5.55 1.41
CA LEU A 139 -13.46 -4.69 2.57
C LEU A 139 -14.49 -5.32 3.52
N LEU A 140 -14.14 -5.44 4.80
CA LEU A 140 -15.04 -5.83 5.87
C LEU A 140 -15.11 -4.71 6.90
N GLU A 141 -16.25 -4.02 6.96
CA GLU A 141 -16.54 -3.09 8.04
C GLU A 141 -16.76 -3.89 9.34
N LEU A 142 -15.93 -3.60 10.36
CA LEU A 142 -16.02 -4.26 11.64
C LEU A 142 -16.93 -3.47 12.58
N PRO A 143 -18.01 -4.07 13.12
CA PRO A 143 -18.78 -3.47 14.19
C PRO A 143 -17.93 -3.24 15.45
N LEU A 144 -18.42 -2.37 16.34
CA LEU A 144 -17.72 -2.03 17.59
C LEU A 144 -17.59 -3.21 18.55
N THR A 145 -18.51 -4.18 18.47
CA THR A 145 -18.55 -5.32 19.39
C THR A 145 -18.53 -6.64 18.65
N TRP A 146 -18.06 -7.68 19.36
CA TRP A 146 -18.08 -9.04 18.88
C TRP A 146 -19.51 -9.55 18.69
N GLU A 147 -20.42 -9.14 19.56
CA GLU A 147 -21.83 -9.49 19.54
C GLU A 147 -22.51 -8.95 18.28
N ASP A 148 -22.25 -7.68 17.94
CA ASP A 148 -22.78 -7.05 16.72
C ASP A 148 -22.21 -7.69 15.46
N TYR A 149 -20.91 -8.01 15.46
CA TYR A 149 -20.30 -8.79 14.38
C TYR A 149 -21.00 -10.14 14.19
N LEU A 150 -21.22 -10.91 15.27
CA LEU A 150 -21.93 -12.18 15.20
C LEU A 150 -23.39 -12.03 14.75
N ALA A 151 -24.05 -10.94 15.14
CA ALA A 151 -25.44 -10.65 14.75
C ALA A 151 -25.57 -10.39 13.25
N GLY A 152 -24.58 -9.69 12.66
CA GLY A 152 -24.51 -9.40 11.22
C GLY A 152 -24.23 -10.61 10.32
N LEU A 153 -23.73 -11.72 10.86
CA LEU A 153 -23.51 -12.95 10.10
C LEU A 153 -24.82 -13.66 9.75
N THR A 154 -24.88 -14.25 8.55
CA THR A 154 -25.96 -15.19 8.20
C THR A 154 -26.06 -16.35 9.20
N ALA A 155 -27.24 -16.95 9.36
CA ALA A 155 -27.43 -18.08 10.28
C ALA A 155 -26.43 -19.22 10.02
N LYS A 156 -26.15 -19.53 8.75
CA LYS A 156 -25.16 -20.54 8.33
C LYS A 156 -23.75 -20.14 8.76
N SER A 157 -23.29 -18.93 8.42
CA SER A 157 -21.94 -18.45 8.77
C SER A 157 -21.73 -18.40 10.29
N ARG A 158 -22.74 -17.96 11.04
CA ARG A 158 -22.72 -17.90 12.50
C ARG A 158 -22.63 -19.30 13.12
N HIS A 159 -23.40 -20.27 12.61
CA HIS A 159 -23.31 -21.66 13.03
C HIS A 159 -21.92 -22.25 12.73
N GLU A 160 -21.41 -22.02 11.52
CA GLU A 160 -20.08 -22.49 11.11
C GLU A 160 -18.95 -21.89 11.97
N LEU A 161 -19.00 -20.59 12.25
CA LEU A 161 -18.03 -19.92 13.13
C LEU A 161 -18.05 -20.52 14.54
N ARG A 162 -19.24 -20.65 15.15
CA ARG A 162 -19.39 -21.29 16.47
C ARG A 162 -18.90 -22.74 16.48
N ARG A 163 -19.21 -23.51 15.43
CA ARG A 163 -18.75 -24.89 15.26
C ARG A 163 -17.23 -24.98 15.18
N LYS A 164 -16.59 -24.08 14.43
CA LYS A 164 -15.11 -23.99 14.34
C LYS A 164 -14.49 -23.57 15.67
N MET A 165 -15.01 -22.54 16.32
CA MET A 165 -14.52 -22.09 17.64
C MET A 165 -14.58 -23.20 18.70
N LYS A 166 -15.66 -23.99 18.74
CA LYS A 166 -15.77 -25.12 19.68
C LYS A 166 -14.74 -26.24 19.41
N LYS A 167 -14.25 -26.37 18.17
CA LYS A 167 -13.27 -27.37 17.76
C LYS A 167 -11.82 -26.91 17.94
N ILE A 168 -11.59 -25.60 18.03
CA ILE A 168 -10.26 -25.04 18.29
C ILE A 168 -9.91 -25.36 19.74
N ASN A 169 -9.12 -26.41 19.94
CA ASN A 169 -8.54 -26.77 21.23
C ASN A 169 -7.01 -26.72 21.09
N GLY A 170 -6.35 -26.10 22.07
CA GLY A 170 -4.89 -26.03 22.12
C GLY A 170 -4.25 -25.11 21.07
N VAL A 171 -5.01 -24.21 20.44
CA VAL A 171 -4.45 -23.14 19.59
C VAL A 171 -4.50 -21.82 20.36
N PHE A 172 -3.38 -21.11 20.40
CA PHE A 172 -3.27 -19.82 21.07
C PHE A 172 -2.66 -18.80 20.11
N LEU A 173 -3.16 -17.56 20.16
CA LEU A 173 -2.54 -16.45 19.48
C LEU A 173 -1.48 -15.83 20.39
N LYS A 174 -0.28 -15.61 19.85
CA LYS A 174 0.81 -14.89 20.51
C LYS A 174 1.19 -13.68 19.69
N ASP A 175 1.43 -12.55 20.34
CA ASP A 175 2.12 -11.43 19.71
C ASP A 175 3.58 -11.83 19.45
N VAL A 176 4.09 -11.50 18.28
CA VAL A 176 5.46 -11.82 17.84
C VAL A 176 6.17 -10.55 17.37
N GLN A 177 7.51 -10.59 17.35
CA GLN A 177 8.33 -9.45 16.95
C GLN A 177 8.68 -9.52 15.47
N PRO A 178 9.11 -8.41 14.84
CA PRO A 178 9.62 -8.42 13.47
C PRO A 178 10.76 -9.43 13.24
N SER A 179 11.57 -9.71 14.27
CA SER A 179 12.61 -10.75 14.21
C SER A 179 12.07 -12.16 13.94
N ASP A 180 10.78 -12.40 14.21
CA ASP A 180 10.12 -13.68 13.97
C ASP A 180 9.64 -13.84 12.52
N ILE A 181 9.88 -12.85 11.64
CA ILE A 181 9.44 -12.89 10.24
C ILE A 181 10.04 -14.07 9.45
N GLU A 182 11.21 -14.57 9.85
CA GLU A 182 11.80 -15.77 9.24
C GLU A 182 10.86 -16.98 9.34
N LYS A 183 10.11 -17.08 10.46
CA LYS A 183 9.16 -18.16 10.62
C LYS A 183 7.98 -18.03 9.65
N LEU A 184 7.57 -16.80 9.33
CA LEU A 184 6.55 -16.57 8.30
C LEU A 184 7.04 -17.03 6.93
N PHE A 185 8.28 -16.71 6.55
CA PHE A 185 8.86 -17.18 5.29
C PHE A 185 8.95 -18.70 5.21
N GLU A 186 9.41 -19.36 6.29
CA GLU A 186 9.43 -20.83 6.37
C GLU A 186 8.03 -21.42 6.17
N LEU A 187 7.01 -20.89 6.86
CA LEU A 187 5.63 -21.36 6.75
C LEU A 187 5.04 -21.13 5.35
N MET A 188 5.37 -20.01 4.71
CA MET A 188 4.98 -19.72 3.32
C MET A 188 5.64 -20.68 2.34
N THR A 189 6.94 -20.96 2.47
CA THR A 189 7.63 -21.94 1.64
C THR A 189 7.03 -23.34 1.77
N LEU A 190 6.63 -23.72 2.99
CA LEU A 190 6.01 -25.02 3.25
C LEU A 190 4.54 -25.11 2.80
N SER A 191 3.85 -23.99 2.57
CA SER A 191 2.41 -24.01 2.25
C SER A 191 2.14 -24.48 0.83
N ASP A 192 2.86 -23.92 -0.14
CA ASP A 192 2.73 -24.25 -1.55
C ASP A 192 3.89 -23.70 -2.39
N ARG A 193 3.98 -24.17 -3.64
CA ARG A 193 5.05 -23.81 -4.57
C ARG A 193 5.00 -22.34 -4.99
N GLU A 194 3.82 -21.76 -5.17
CA GLU A 194 3.68 -20.37 -5.62
C GLU A 194 4.23 -19.41 -4.57
N LYS A 195 3.95 -19.66 -3.28
CA LYS A 195 4.51 -18.91 -2.16
C LYS A 195 6.01 -19.08 -2.02
N ASN A 196 6.56 -20.26 -2.35
CA ASN A 196 8.00 -20.43 -2.42
C ASN A 196 8.63 -19.61 -3.56
N ASP A 197 8.04 -19.65 -4.76
CA ASP A 197 8.55 -18.93 -5.94
C ASP A 197 8.45 -17.39 -5.79
N PHE A 198 7.49 -16.93 -4.97
CA PHE A 198 7.34 -15.53 -4.56
C PHE A 198 8.47 -15.01 -3.66
N LEU A 199 9.00 -15.85 -2.77
CA LEU A 199 10.00 -15.48 -1.76
C LEU A 199 11.43 -15.39 -2.33
N GLN A 200 11.60 -14.50 -3.30
CA GLN A 200 12.91 -14.15 -3.83
C GLN A 200 13.72 -13.30 -2.84
N GLU A 201 15.03 -13.25 -3.02
CA GLU A 201 15.96 -12.56 -2.11
C GLU A 201 15.60 -11.08 -1.89
N ASP A 202 15.18 -10.39 -2.95
CA ASP A 202 14.76 -8.98 -2.90
C ASP A 202 13.44 -8.78 -2.14
N VAL A 203 12.46 -9.66 -2.36
CA VAL A 203 11.17 -9.66 -1.65
C VAL A 203 11.37 -9.95 -0.16
N ILE A 204 12.20 -10.93 0.18
CA ILE A 204 12.56 -11.25 1.57
C ILE A 204 13.23 -10.04 2.24
N ALA A 205 14.22 -9.42 1.58
CA ALA A 205 14.90 -8.24 2.10
C ALA A 205 13.94 -7.07 2.32
N PHE A 206 13.03 -6.83 1.37
CA PHE A 206 11.96 -5.83 1.48
C PHE A 206 11.07 -6.08 2.71
N PHE A 207 10.55 -7.30 2.89
CA PHE A 207 9.65 -7.60 4.01
C PHE A 207 10.36 -7.54 5.37
N ARG A 208 11.64 -7.93 5.45
CA ARG A 208 12.46 -7.73 6.66
C ARG A 208 12.59 -6.26 7.02
N GLU A 209 12.92 -5.41 6.05
CA GLU A 209 13.07 -3.97 6.28
C GLU A 209 11.75 -3.31 6.68
N ILE A 210 10.68 -3.55 5.91
CA ILE A 210 9.41 -2.86 6.13
C ILE A 210 8.71 -3.33 7.42
N SER A 211 8.85 -4.59 7.81
CA SER A 211 8.26 -5.11 9.05
C SER A 211 8.86 -4.43 10.27
N GLU A 212 10.18 -4.29 10.33
CA GLU A 212 10.88 -3.60 11.41
C GLU A 212 10.48 -2.12 11.49
N ILE A 213 10.44 -1.44 10.33
CA ILE A 213 10.10 -0.01 10.26
C ILE A 213 8.65 0.23 10.67
N PHE A 214 7.70 -0.53 10.11
CA PHE A 214 6.27 -0.36 10.42
C PHE A 214 5.97 -0.74 11.86
N TYR A 215 6.66 -1.75 12.41
CA TYR A 215 6.50 -2.11 13.82
C TYR A 215 6.97 -0.98 14.74
N LYS A 216 8.14 -0.40 14.51
CA LYS A 216 8.65 0.76 15.28
C LYS A 216 7.73 1.98 15.22
N ARG A 217 7.04 2.18 14.09
CA ARG A 217 6.07 3.26 13.89
C ARG A 217 4.67 2.94 14.47
N GLY A 218 4.45 1.73 14.98
CA GLY A 218 3.15 1.28 15.48
C GLY A 218 2.13 0.96 14.39
N TRP A 219 2.57 0.84 13.13
CA TRP A 219 1.73 0.55 11.96
C TRP A 219 1.56 -0.95 11.70
N LEU A 220 2.44 -1.78 12.26
CA LEU A 220 2.39 -3.23 12.13
C LEU A 220 2.17 -3.90 13.49
N ARG A 221 1.25 -4.87 13.52
CA ARG A 221 1.11 -5.84 14.62
C ARG A 221 1.24 -7.24 14.03
N MET A 222 2.16 -8.04 14.54
CA MET A 222 2.36 -9.42 14.11
C MET A 222 1.85 -10.39 15.17
N ARG A 223 1.14 -11.43 14.73
CA ARG A 223 0.62 -12.50 15.59
C ARG A 223 0.84 -13.86 14.95
N ALA A 224 1.18 -14.85 15.78
CA ALA A 224 1.28 -16.25 15.38
C ALA A 224 0.21 -17.09 16.07
N ALA A 225 -0.40 -18.00 15.32
CA ALA A 225 -1.25 -19.06 15.89
C ALA A 225 -0.36 -20.27 16.19
N VAL A 226 -0.30 -20.66 17.46
CA VAL A 226 0.61 -21.72 17.95
C VAL A 226 -0.24 -22.85 18.51
N VAL A 227 0.13 -24.09 18.23
CA VAL A 227 -0.55 -25.28 18.77
C VAL A 227 0.23 -25.77 20.00
N SER A 228 -0.41 -26.24 21.05
CA SER A 228 0.29 -26.79 22.23
C SER A 228 1.38 -27.79 21.81
N GLY A 229 2.65 -27.42 22.01
CA GLY A 229 3.81 -28.23 21.67
C GLY A 229 4.48 -27.94 20.30
N ARG A 230 3.93 -27.02 19.47
CA ARG A 230 4.54 -26.54 18.21
C ARG A 230 4.10 -25.11 17.85
#